data_AF-A0A7W1CPP9-F1
#
_entry.id   AF-A0A7W1CPP9-F1
#
_cell.length_a   1.000
_cell.length_b   1.000
_cell.length_c   1.000
_cell.angle_alpha   90.00
_cell.angle_beta   90.00
_cell.angle_gamma   90.00
#
_symmetry.space_group_name_H-M   'P 1'
#
loop_
_entity.id
_entity.type
_entity.pdbx_description
1 polymer ?
#
loop_
_entity_poly.entity_id
_entity_poly.type
_entity_poly.pdbx_seq_one_letter_code
_entity_poly.pdbx_strand_id
1 'polypeptide(L)'
;MSFPSDLAIARAATAKPLAEIAARMGIGEHLLEPYGSDLAKIRLDAIGELADRPRAKYVVVTAITPTPLGEGKTTTTVGLGQAMQHIGHNAVLSLRQPSMGPTFGIKGGAAGGGYSQVIPMELLNLHLTGDFHAVTAAHNLLAAMLDNHLHQGNELGLDPHNITWGRVLDVNDRALRNIVIGLGSREDGVARQSGFDITAASEVMAILALATSQDDLRTRLGRIVVGYTAAGTPVTAEQLQGAGSMAVIMREAIKPNLLQT
;
A
#
# COMPACT_ATOMS: atom_id res chain seq x y z
N MET A 1 20.56 10.38 32.19
CA MET A 1 19.29 9.61 32.09
C MET A 1 19.30 8.90 30.75
N SER A 2 19.08 7.58 30.70
CA SER A 2 18.98 6.88 29.41
C SER A 2 17.60 7.12 28.82
N PHE A 3 17.55 7.67 27.61
CA PHE A 3 16.30 7.78 26.87
C PHE A 3 15.82 6.37 26.49
N PRO A 4 14.57 5.96 26.77
CA PRO A 4 14.07 4.65 26.36
C PRO A 4 14.10 4.49 24.84
N SER A 5 14.21 3.26 24.35
CA SER A 5 14.08 3.00 22.91
C SER A 5 12.66 3.24 22.42
N ASP A 6 12.49 3.55 21.13
CA ASP A 6 11.17 3.80 20.54
C ASP A 6 10.20 2.65 20.79
N LEU A 7 10.67 1.40 20.69
CA LEU A 7 9.86 0.21 20.95
C LEU A 7 9.44 0.09 22.42
N ALA A 8 10.31 0.47 23.36
CA ALA A 8 9.97 0.47 24.77
C ALA A 8 8.89 1.51 25.08
N ILE A 9 8.95 2.68 24.45
CA ILE A 9 7.93 3.72 24.56
C ILE A 9 6.60 3.21 23.97
N ALA A 10 6.62 2.62 22.77
CA ALA A 10 5.42 2.09 22.12
C ALA A 10 4.71 1.02 22.96
N ARG A 11 5.46 0.08 23.56
CA ARG A 11 4.90 -1.01 24.38
C ARG A 11 4.37 -0.55 25.73
N ALA A 12 4.88 0.56 26.26
CA ALA A 12 4.40 1.15 27.51
C ALA A 12 3.13 2.01 27.31
N ALA A 13 2.77 2.34 26.07
CA ALA A 13 1.60 3.16 25.77
C ALA A 13 0.29 2.42 26.09
N THR A 14 -0.67 3.14 26.68
CA THR A 14 -2.02 2.63 26.92
C THR A 14 -2.93 3.06 25.79
N ALA A 15 -3.23 2.13 24.87
CA ALA A 15 -4.14 2.36 23.77
C ALA A 15 -5.58 2.58 24.26
N LYS A 16 -6.31 3.48 23.59
CA LYS A 16 -7.75 3.64 23.81
C LYS A 16 -8.55 2.72 22.92
N PRO A 17 -9.81 2.39 23.26
CA PRO A 17 -10.71 1.70 22.36
C PRO A 17 -10.85 2.44 21.03
N LEU A 18 -10.73 1.73 19.92
CA LEU A 18 -10.80 2.34 18.58
C LEU A 18 -12.14 3.02 18.29
N ALA A 19 -13.23 2.53 18.89
CA ALA A 19 -14.54 3.17 18.80
C ALA A 19 -14.50 4.61 19.36
N GLU A 20 -13.76 4.86 20.45
CA GLU A 20 -13.57 6.21 20.99
C GLU A 20 -12.73 7.09 20.04
N ILE A 21 -11.73 6.50 19.39
CA ILE A 21 -10.89 7.21 18.41
C ILE A 21 -11.72 7.59 17.17
N ALA A 22 -12.49 6.64 16.63
CA ALA A 22 -13.38 6.85 15.50
C ALA A 22 -14.47 7.89 15.80
N ALA A 23 -15.08 7.84 16.98
CA ALA A 23 -16.11 8.78 17.41
C ALA A 23 -15.61 10.24 17.41
N ARG A 24 -14.33 10.49 17.75
CA ARG A 24 -13.73 11.84 17.68
C ARG A 24 -13.64 12.37 16.25
N MET A 25 -13.53 11.48 15.27
CA MET A 25 -13.59 11.79 13.83
C MET A 25 -15.04 11.87 13.33
N GLY A 26 -16.01 11.53 14.18
CA GLY A 26 -17.42 11.36 13.86
C GLY A 26 -17.72 10.13 13.02
N ILE A 27 -16.85 9.12 13.06
CA ILE A 27 -17.07 7.82 12.42
C ILE A 27 -17.75 6.92 13.46
N GLY A 28 -18.94 6.42 13.12
CA GLY A 28 -19.68 5.49 13.97
C GLY A 28 -19.00 4.12 14.06
N GLU A 29 -19.22 3.42 15.17
CA GLU A 29 -18.65 2.08 15.40
C GLU A 29 -19.11 1.06 14.34
N HIS A 30 -20.31 1.22 13.76
CA HIS A 30 -20.83 0.38 12.68
C HIS A 30 -20.02 0.46 11.37
N LEU A 31 -19.17 1.48 11.24
CA LEU A 31 -18.26 1.67 10.10
C LEU A 31 -16.89 1.05 10.34
N LEU A 32 -16.61 0.50 11.53
CA LEU A 32 -15.34 -0.12 11.86
C LEU A 32 -15.39 -1.63 11.58
N GLU A 33 -14.31 -2.12 11.00
CA GLU A 33 -14.03 -3.54 10.82
C GLU A 33 -12.79 -3.88 11.66
N PRO A 34 -12.96 -4.39 12.90
CA PRO A 34 -11.85 -4.63 13.80
C PRO A 34 -10.88 -5.72 13.30
N TYR A 35 -9.58 -5.45 13.44
CA TYR A 35 -8.48 -6.39 13.25
C TYR A 35 -7.79 -6.57 14.60
N GLY A 36 -8.38 -7.40 15.45
CA GLY A 36 -8.00 -7.47 16.86
C GLY A 36 -8.48 -6.23 17.63
N SER A 37 -7.75 -5.85 18.69
CA SER A 37 -8.10 -4.75 19.60
C SER A 37 -7.58 -3.38 19.16
N ASP A 38 -6.45 -3.35 18.45
CA ASP A 38 -5.63 -2.14 18.29
C ASP A 38 -5.58 -1.62 16.84
N LEU A 39 -6.26 -2.30 15.92
CA LEU A 39 -6.36 -1.94 14.52
C LEU A 39 -7.79 -2.15 14.01
N ALA A 40 -8.25 -1.29 13.10
CA ALA A 40 -9.50 -1.49 12.39
C ALA A 40 -9.38 -0.98 10.95
N LYS A 41 -10.14 -1.55 10.02
CA LYS A 41 -10.43 -0.90 8.74
C LYS A 41 -11.67 -0.02 8.89
N ILE A 42 -11.73 1.06 8.12
CA ILE A 42 -12.91 1.93 8.04
C ILE A 42 -13.64 1.60 6.74
N ARG A 43 -14.93 1.28 6.84
CA ARG A 43 -15.80 1.05 5.68
C ARG A 43 -15.87 2.30 4.81
N LEU A 44 -15.85 2.11 3.49
CA LEU A 44 -15.97 3.22 2.54
C LEU A 44 -17.31 3.96 2.63
N ASP A 45 -18.33 3.34 3.20
CA ASP A 45 -19.64 3.96 3.51
C ASP A 45 -19.49 5.25 4.35
N ALA A 46 -18.40 5.36 5.13
CA ALA A 46 -18.05 6.56 5.88
C ALA A 46 -17.94 7.82 5.00
N ILE A 47 -17.54 7.68 3.72
CA ILE A 47 -17.45 8.79 2.79
C ILE A 47 -18.83 9.40 2.54
N GLY A 48 -19.84 8.55 2.35
CA GLY A 48 -21.23 8.97 2.15
C GLY A 48 -21.84 9.56 3.41
N GLU A 49 -21.65 8.91 4.56
CA GLU A 49 -22.19 9.35 5.86
C GLU A 49 -21.62 10.72 6.30
N LEU A 50 -20.40 11.05 5.85
CA LEU A 50 -19.71 12.31 6.21
C LEU A 50 -19.76 13.36 5.09
N ALA A 51 -20.48 13.12 3.99
CA ALA A 51 -20.43 13.96 2.79
C ALA A 51 -20.88 15.43 3.04
N ASP A 52 -21.84 15.63 3.94
CA ASP A 52 -22.38 16.97 4.25
C ASP A 52 -21.48 17.79 5.19
N ARG A 53 -20.40 17.21 5.71
CA ARG A 53 -19.49 17.91 6.62
C ARG A 53 -18.62 18.93 5.89
N PRO A 54 -18.31 20.07 6.53
CA PRO A 54 -17.34 21.01 5.97
C PRO A 54 -15.97 20.35 5.83
N ARG A 55 -15.27 20.64 4.74
CA ARG A 55 -13.91 20.14 4.51
C ARG A 55 -12.97 20.63 5.61
N ALA A 56 -12.18 19.70 6.17
CA ALA A 56 -11.13 20.03 7.12
C ALA A 56 -10.03 20.88 6.47
N LYS A 57 -9.25 21.61 7.29
CA LYS A 57 -8.03 22.24 6.82
C LYS A 57 -7.00 21.16 6.48
N TYR A 58 -6.44 21.24 5.28
CA TYR A 58 -5.44 20.28 4.81
C TYR A 58 -4.04 20.84 5.02
N VAL A 59 -3.24 20.19 5.86
CA VAL A 59 -1.88 20.59 6.19
C VAL A 59 -0.92 19.53 5.67
N VAL A 60 -0.03 19.93 4.76
CA VAL A 60 1.02 19.05 4.22
C VAL A 60 2.31 19.28 5.00
N VAL A 61 2.87 18.21 5.56
CA VAL A 61 4.19 18.24 6.18
C VAL A 61 5.22 17.74 5.16
N THR A 62 6.18 18.60 4.82
CA THR A 62 7.31 18.29 3.94
C THR A 62 8.64 18.50 4.67
N ALA A 63 9.75 18.14 4.02
CA ALA A 63 11.09 18.35 4.54
C ALA A 63 12.03 18.82 3.42
N ILE A 64 13.21 19.29 3.82
CA ILE A 64 14.32 19.55 2.91
C ILE A 64 14.83 18.25 2.26
N THR A 65 15.77 18.37 1.33
CA THR A 65 16.47 17.21 0.75
C THR A 65 17.05 16.33 1.86
N PRO A 66 16.76 15.01 1.88
CA PRO A 66 17.21 14.13 2.94
C PRO A 66 18.74 14.09 3.06
N THR A 67 19.22 14.02 4.30
CA THR A 67 20.63 13.90 4.66
C THR A 67 20.84 12.65 5.53
N PRO A 68 22.09 12.15 5.67
CA PRO A 68 22.38 11.04 6.56
C PRO A 68 22.04 11.27 8.04
N LEU A 69 21.82 12.53 8.46
CA LEU A 69 21.49 12.88 9.83
C LEU A 69 20.00 12.65 10.16
N GLY A 70 19.14 12.58 9.14
CA GLY A 70 17.70 12.40 9.28
C GLY A 70 16.96 13.68 9.69
N GLU A 71 15.80 13.92 9.09
CA GLU A 71 15.06 15.17 9.25
C GLU A 71 13.86 15.06 10.22
N GLY A 72 13.52 13.85 10.67
CA GLY A 72 12.42 13.64 11.62
C GLY A 72 11.03 13.96 11.07
N LYS A 73 10.82 13.94 9.74
CA LYS A 73 9.56 14.35 9.10
C LYS A 73 8.32 13.66 9.70
N THR A 74 8.32 12.33 9.83
CA THR A 74 7.17 11.60 10.37
C THR A 74 6.95 11.91 11.86
N THR A 75 8.02 12.02 12.63
CA THR A 75 7.97 12.41 14.05
C THR A 75 7.31 13.79 14.21
N THR A 76 7.68 14.76 13.36
CA THR A 76 7.07 16.09 13.34
C THR A 76 5.59 16.03 12.94
N THR A 77 5.22 15.21 11.95
CA THR A 77 3.81 15.03 11.56
C THR A 77 2.97 14.49 12.72
N VAL A 78 3.47 13.48 13.43
CA VAL A 78 2.76 12.90 14.59
C VAL A 78 2.67 13.89 15.73
N GLY A 79 3.79 14.54 16.08
CA GLY A 79 3.83 15.56 17.13
C GLY A 79 2.91 16.75 16.84
N LEU A 80 2.78 17.17 15.58
CA LEU A 80 1.85 18.22 15.18
C LEU A 80 0.39 17.79 15.43
N GLY A 81 0.01 16.56 15.11
CA GLY A 81 -1.32 16.02 15.40
C GLY A 81 -1.62 16.00 16.90
N GLN A 82 -0.68 15.47 17.69
CA GLN A 82 -0.77 15.45 19.15
C GLN A 82 -0.90 16.87 19.73
N ALA A 83 -0.12 17.84 19.22
CA ALA A 83 -0.16 19.23 19.65
C ALA A 83 -1.49 19.92 19.31
N MET A 84 -2.06 19.66 18.13
CA MET A 84 -3.38 20.19 17.75
C MET A 84 -4.46 19.71 18.73
N GLN A 85 -4.44 18.42 19.09
CA GLN A 85 -5.34 17.88 20.10
C GLN A 85 -5.12 18.54 21.47
N HIS A 86 -3.87 18.77 21.85
CA HIS A 86 -3.52 19.42 23.12
C HIS A 86 -4.09 20.84 23.25
N ILE A 87 -4.16 21.59 22.14
CA ILE A 87 -4.74 22.94 22.10
C ILE A 87 -6.25 22.97 21.79
N GLY A 88 -6.92 21.81 21.84
CA GLY A 88 -8.38 21.72 21.69
C GLY A 88 -8.90 21.62 20.26
N HIS A 89 -8.04 21.29 19.28
CA HIS A 89 -8.46 21.03 17.90
C HIS A 89 -8.49 19.54 17.57
N ASN A 90 -9.53 19.09 16.88
CA ASN A 90 -9.59 17.73 16.34
C ASN A 90 -8.72 17.64 15.08
N ALA A 91 -7.60 16.92 15.18
CA ALA A 91 -6.70 16.66 14.07
C ALA A 91 -6.62 15.16 13.77
N VAL A 92 -6.57 14.83 12.48
CA VAL A 92 -6.43 13.46 11.97
C VAL A 92 -5.16 13.40 11.14
N LEU A 93 -4.36 12.37 11.37
CA LEU A 93 -3.13 12.12 10.63
C LEU A 93 -3.37 11.09 9.53
N SER A 94 -2.94 11.39 8.31
CA SER A 94 -2.90 10.43 7.22
C SER A 94 -1.43 10.12 6.91
N LEU A 95 -1.01 8.89 7.17
CA LEU A 95 0.36 8.42 6.98
C LEU A 95 0.39 7.25 6.01
N ARG A 96 1.56 7.03 5.39
CA ARG A 96 1.79 5.88 4.50
C ARG A 96 2.18 4.67 5.32
N GLN A 97 1.63 3.50 4.98
CA GLN A 97 2.16 2.23 5.44
C GLN A 97 3.58 2.05 4.88
N PRO A 98 4.58 1.70 5.71
CA PRO A 98 5.90 1.34 5.22
C PRO A 98 5.91 -0.05 4.57
N SER A 99 6.79 -0.22 3.59
CA SER A 99 7.15 -1.54 3.09
C SER A 99 7.81 -2.36 4.21
N MET A 100 7.53 -3.66 4.24
CA MET A 100 8.08 -4.60 5.21
C MET A 100 9.56 -4.92 4.93
N GLY A 101 9.97 -4.95 3.66
CA GLY A 101 11.34 -5.30 3.26
C GLY A 101 12.43 -4.46 3.98
N PRO A 102 12.33 -3.12 4.00
CA PRO A 102 13.25 -2.25 4.73
C PRO A 102 13.33 -2.49 6.24
N THR A 103 12.26 -2.95 6.88
CA THR A 103 12.21 -3.25 8.33
C THR A 103 13.26 -4.29 8.74
N PHE A 104 13.55 -5.25 7.85
CA PHE A 104 14.57 -6.28 8.07
C PHE A 104 15.96 -5.88 7.52
N GLY A 105 16.10 -4.66 7.02
CA GLY A 105 17.36 -4.11 6.50
C GLY A 105 17.97 -3.07 7.44
N ILE A 106 18.33 -1.91 6.87
CA ILE A 106 19.03 -0.83 7.58
C ILE A 106 18.05 0.16 8.24
N LYS A 107 16.81 0.27 7.74
CA LYS A 107 15.85 1.26 8.22
C LYS A 107 15.00 0.68 9.35
N GLY A 108 15.09 1.30 10.53
CA GLY A 108 14.13 1.09 11.62
C GLY A 108 12.73 1.61 11.28
N GLY A 109 11.78 1.32 12.18
CA GLY A 109 10.34 1.52 11.97
C GLY A 109 9.92 2.94 11.53
N ALA A 110 8.92 3.03 10.66
CA ALA A 110 8.50 4.26 10.00
C ALA A 110 7.31 4.98 10.68
N ALA A 111 7.06 4.70 11.96
CA ALA A 111 5.87 5.14 12.70
C ALA A 111 6.05 6.47 13.47
N GLY A 112 7.11 7.24 13.20
CA GLY A 112 7.53 8.37 14.05
C GLY A 112 8.72 7.99 14.94
N GLY A 113 8.87 8.65 16.09
CA GLY A 113 9.96 8.36 17.03
C GLY A 113 9.80 9.10 18.37
N GLY A 114 10.46 8.62 19.41
CA GLY A 114 10.32 9.16 20.77
C GLY A 114 8.88 9.04 21.28
N TYR A 115 8.30 10.13 21.79
CA TYR A 115 6.91 10.15 22.26
C TYR A 115 5.88 10.55 21.18
N SER A 116 6.35 10.76 19.94
CA SER A 116 5.51 11.09 18.79
C SER A 116 5.54 9.92 17.82
N GLN A 117 4.76 8.88 18.16
CA GLN A 117 4.66 7.64 17.40
C GLN A 117 3.20 7.30 17.08
N VAL A 118 3.00 6.47 16.05
CA VAL A 118 1.76 5.73 15.84
C VAL A 118 1.90 4.34 16.47
N ILE A 119 0.89 3.93 17.21
CA ILE A 119 0.81 2.62 17.87
C ILE A 119 -0.34 1.77 17.31
N PRO A 120 -0.19 0.43 17.30
CA PRO A 120 1.02 -0.33 17.65
C PRO A 120 2.06 -0.33 16.51
N MET A 121 3.30 0.10 16.82
CA MET A 121 4.38 0.26 15.85
C MET A 121 4.77 -1.07 15.15
N GLU A 122 4.70 -2.19 15.88
CA GLU A 122 5.05 -3.51 15.34
C GLU A 122 4.11 -3.93 14.21
N LEU A 123 2.80 -3.70 14.37
CA LEU A 123 1.82 -4.01 13.31
C LEU A 123 2.04 -3.14 12.08
N LEU A 124 2.33 -1.85 12.28
CA LEU A 124 2.54 -0.90 11.17
C LEU A 124 3.76 -1.27 10.31
N ASN A 125 4.82 -1.81 10.90
CA ASN A 125 6.08 -2.10 10.18
C ASN A 125 6.14 -3.50 9.55
N LEU A 126 5.14 -4.34 9.82
CA LEU A 126 5.07 -5.72 9.33
C LEU A 126 3.89 -5.87 8.36
N HIS A 127 2.89 -6.67 8.71
CA HIS A 127 1.80 -7.03 7.82
C HIS A 127 0.65 -6.03 7.83
N LEU A 128 0.53 -5.22 8.89
CA LEU A 128 -0.65 -4.40 9.18
C LEU A 128 -1.95 -5.22 8.99
N THR A 129 -2.78 -4.83 8.03
CA THR A 129 -4.03 -5.50 7.65
C THR A 129 -3.92 -6.34 6.37
N GLY A 130 -2.70 -6.48 5.81
CA GLY A 130 -2.44 -7.26 4.60
C GLY A 130 -2.54 -6.48 3.28
N ASP A 131 -2.64 -5.16 3.31
CA ASP A 131 -2.83 -4.34 2.09
C ASP A 131 -1.70 -4.52 1.06
N PHE A 132 -0.44 -4.57 1.52
CA PHE A 132 0.71 -4.85 0.66
C PHE A 132 0.67 -6.27 0.08
N HIS A 133 0.13 -7.24 0.82
CA HIS A 133 -0.04 -8.60 0.32
C HIS A 133 -1.09 -8.64 -0.78
N ALA A 134 -2.20 -7.91 -0.63
CA ALA A 134 -3.21 -7.76 -1.67
C ALA A 134 -2.65 -7.10 -2.93
N VAL A 135 -1.86 -6.02 -2.79
CA VAL A 135 -1.16 -5.37 -3.92
C VAL A 135 -0.23 -6.36 -4.63
N THR A 136 0.56 -7.11 -3.86
CA THR A 136 1.49 -8.12 -4.39
C THR A 136 0.74 -9.21 -5.17
N ALA A 137 -0.35 -9.72 -4.59
CA ALA A 137 -1.17 -10.76 -5.20
C ALA A 137 -1.86 -10.26 -6.48
N ALA A 138 -2.44 -9.06 -6.48
CA ALA A 138 -3.08 -8.48 -7.66
C ALA A 138 -2.08 -8.23 -8.79
N HIS A 139 -0.90 -7.66 -8.48
CA HIS A 139 0.14 -7.41 -9.46
C HIS A 139 0.66 -8.72 -10.09
N ASN A 140 0.96 -9.71 -9.26
CA ASN A 140 1.51 -10.99 -9.73
C ASN A 140 0.45 -11.86 -10.41
N LEU A 141 -0.84 -11.71 -10.08
CA LEU A 141 -1.93 -12.32 -10.84
C LEU A 141 -1.94 -11.79 -12.28
N LEU A 142 -1.85 -10.48 -12.49
CA LEU A 142 -1.79 -9.91 -13.84
C LEU A 142 -0.55 -10.41 -14.61
N ALA A 143 0.60 -10.53 -13.95
CA ALA A 143 1.80 -11.12 -14.55
C ALA A 143 1.58 -12.58 -14.95
N ALA A 144 0.92 -13.39 -14.10
CA ALA A 144 0.60 -14.77 -14.41
C ALA A 144 -0.42 -14.90 -15.56
N MET A 145 -1.44 -14.05 -15.60
CA MET A 145 -2.43 -14.00 -16.68
C MET A 145 -1.78 -13.62 -18.02
N LEU A 146 -0.84 -12.67 -18.00
CA LEU A 146 -0.05 -12.31 -19.17
C LEU A 146 0.76 -13.50 -19.69
N ASP A 147 1.52 -14.17 -18.84
CA ASP A 147 2.37 -15.28 -19.26
C ASP A 147 1.53 -16.49 -19.71
N ASN A 148 0.37 -16.72 -19.07
CA ASN A 148 -0.60 -17.72 -19.55
C ASN A 148 -1.17 -17.35 -20.92
N HIS A 149 -1.48 -16.07 -21.17
CA HIS A 149 -1.93 -15.61 -22.49
C HIS A 149 -0.89 -15.88 -23.57
N LEU A 150 0.39 -15.66 -23.28
CA LEU A 150 1.48 -16.04 -24.20
C LEU A 150 1.50 -17.54 -24.48
N HIS A 151 1.33 -18.36 -23.44
CA HIS A 151 1.35 -19.82 -23.54
C HIS A 151 0.16 -20.37 -24.34
N GLN A 152 -1.05 -19.81 -24.16
CA GLN A 152 -2.29 -20.28 -24.77
C GLN A 152 -2.48 -19.86 -26.25
N GLY A 153 -1.48 -19.23 -26.87
CA GLY A 153 -1.50 -18.88 -28.30
C GLY A 153 -1.34 -17.40 -28.61
N ASN A 154 -1.24 -16.54 -27.59
CA ASN A 154 -0.89 -15.12 -27.74
C ASN A 154 -1.77 -14.37 -28.75
N GLU A 155 -3.10 -14.52 -28.69
CA GLU A 155 -4.02 -13.93 -29.68
C GLU A 155 -3.92 -12.40 -29.79
N LEU A 156 -3.57 -11.72 -28.67
CA LEU A 156 -3.32 -10.28 -28.63
C LEU A 156 -2.00 -9.84 -29.28
N GLY A 157 -1.16 -10.77 -29.70
CA GLY A 157 0.10 -10.49 -30.40
C GLY A 157 1.14 -9.75 -29.56
N LEU A 158 1.17 -9.99 -28.24
CA LEU A 158 2.20 -9.43 -27.35
C LEU A 158 3.59 -9.87 -27.82
N ASP A 159 4.52 -8.92 -27.92
CA ASP A 159 5.92 -9.25 -28.16
C ASP A 159 6.62 -9.51 -26.81
N PRO A 160 7.17 -10.73 -26.58
CA PRO A 160 7.85 -11.08 -25.33
C PRO A 160 9.01 -10.15 -24.95
N HIS A 161 9.60 -9.44 -25.90
CA HIS A 161 10.68 -8.47 -25.67
C HIS A 161 10.19 -7.07 -25.32
N ASN A 162 8.90 -6.79 -25.53
CA ASN A 162 8.26 -5.50 -25.25
C ASN A 162 7.23 -5.59 -24.12
N ILE A 163 7.34 -6.60 -23.25
CA ILE A 163 6.59 -6.67 -21.99
C ILE A 163 7.26 -5.75 -20.97
N THR A 164 6.48 -4.85 -20.40
CA THR A 164 6.94 -3.91 -19.36
C THR A 164 6.46 -4.32 -17.97
N TRP A 165 5.46 -5.20 -17.90
CA TRP A 165 4.94 -5.72 -16.64
C TRP A 165 5.84 -6.83 -16.07
N GLY A 166 6.56 -6.48 -15.01
CA GLY A 166 7.37 -7.39 -14.22
C GLY A 166 6.55 -8.17 -13.18
N ARG A 167 7.20 -8.50 -12.07
CA ARG A 167 6.58 -9.06 -10.86
C ARG A 167 6.97 -8.22 -9.65
N VAL A 168 6.33 -8.44 -8.51
CA VAL A 168 6.70 -7.74 -7.27
C VAL A 168 6.78 -8.66 -6.06
N LEU A 169 7.63 -8.27 -5.10
CA LEU A 169 7.76 -8.91 -3.80
C LEU A 169 8.15 -7.86 -2.75
N ASP A 170 7.51 -7.88 -1.57
CA ASP A 170 7.80 -6.91 -0.51
C ASP A 170 8.99 -7.32 0.37
N VAL A 171 10.10 -7.68 -0.28
CA VAL A 171 11.36 -8.11 0.35
C VAL A 171 12.52 -7.48 -0.41
N ASN A 172 13.58 -7.12 0.31
CA ASN A 172 14.79 -6.57 -0.30
C ASN A 172 15.65 -7.69 -0.92
N ASP A 173 15.26 -8.15 -2.11
CA ASP A 173 16.01 -9.17 -2.85
C ASP A 173 16.62 -8.61 -4.16
N ARG A 174 17.94 -8.42 -4.16
CA ARG A 174 18.65 -7.91 -5.34
C ARG A 174 18.81 -8.94 -6.45
N ALA A 175 18.75 -10.24 -6.14
CA ALA A 175 18.98 -11.30 -7.12
C ALA A 175 17.82 -11.42 -8.12
N LEU A 176 16.63 -10.97 -7.75
CA LEU A 176 15.43 -11.00 -8.59
C LEU A 176 15.29 -9.82 -9.56
N ARG A 177 16.22 -8.86 -9.55
CA ARG A 177 16.14 -7.64 -10.41
C ARG A 177 16.14 -7.97 -11.90
N ASN A 178 16.93 -8.95 -12.32
CA ASN A 178 17.02 -9.39 -13.71
C ASN A 178 17.02 -10.91 -13.74
N ILE A 179 15.98 -11.49 -14.33
CA ILE A 179 15.79 -12.94 -14.41
C ILE A 179 15.33 -13.35 -15.81
N VAL A 180 15.46 -14.64 -16.11
CA VAL A 180 14.80 -15.28 -17.24
C VAL A 180 13.77 -16.25 -16.66
N ILE A 181 12.52 -16.15 -17.10
CA ILE A 181 11.41 -17.02 -16.68
C ILE A 181 10.97 -17.91 -17.83
N GLY A 182 10.04 -18.85 -17.58
CA GLY A 182 9.46 -19.71 -18.62
C GLY A 182 10.48 -20.67 -19.25
N LEU A 183 11.48 -21.08 -18.46
CA LEU A 183 12.43 -22.11 -18.84
C LEU A 183 11.86 -23.50 -18.54
N GLY A 184 12.36 -24.52 -19.23
CA GLY A 184 11.92 -25.91 -19.04
C GLY A 184 11.38 -26.51 -20.33
N SER A 185 10.35 -27.34 -20.19
CA SER A 185 9.60 -27.93 -21.30
C SER A 185 8.63 -26.91 -21.92
N ARG A 186 8.00 -27.30 -23.03
CA ARG A 186 6.96 -26.50 -23.70
C ARG A 186 5.76 -26.18 -22.79
N GLU A 187 5.49 -27.03 -21.81
CA GLU A 187 4.39 -26.87 -20.85
C GLU A 187 4.73 -25.87 -19.74
N ASP A 188 6.00 -25.47 -19.57
CA ASP A 188 6.46 -24.62 -18.48
C ASP A 188 6.43 -23.11 -18.80
N GLY A 189 5.98 -22.76 -20.01
CA GLY A 189 5.74 -21.38 -20.45
C GLY A 189 6.64 -20.91 -21.59
N VAL A 190 6.65 -19.58 -21.82
CA VAL A 190 7.43 -18.94 -22.88
C VAL A 190 8.64 -18.25 -22.25
N ALA A 191 9.84 -18.63 -22.71
CA ALA A 191 11.08 -18.05 -22.21
C ALA A 191 11.18 -16.55 -22.52
N ARG A 192 11.37 -15.72 -21.49
CA ARG A 192 11.57 -14.27 -21.65
C ARG A 192 12.34 -13.65 -20.48
N GLN A 193 12.92 -12.47 -20.72
CA GLN A 193 13.48 -11.65 -19.65
C GLN A 193 12.36 -10.99 -18.82
N SER A 194 12.61 -10.88 -17.51
CA SER A 194 11.71 -10.24 -16.55
C SER A 194 12.52 -9.75 -15.34
N GLY A 195 11.85 -9.11 -14.38
CA GLY A 195 12.43 -8.77 -13.09
C GLY A 195 11.36 -8.69 -12.00
N PHE A 196 11.82 -8.49 -10.78
CA PHE A 196 10.99 -8.13 -9.64
C PHE A 196 11.32 -6.73 -9.13
N ASP A 197 10.28 -5.95 -8.86
CA ASP A 197 10.35 -4.73 -8.07
C ASP A 197 9.85 -4.96 -6.64
N ILE A 198 10.17 -4.02 -5.74
CA ILE A 198 9.56 -4.02 -4.42
C ILE A 198 8.07 -3.65 -4.53
N THR A 199 7.18 -4.30 -3.79
CA THR A 199 5.72 -4.09 -3.89
C THR A 199 5.30 -2.63 -3.79
N ALA A 200 5.97 -1.82 -2.95
CA ALA A 200 5.70 -0.39 -2.83
C ALA A 200 5.89 0.40 -4.15
N ALA A 201 6.68 -0.11 -5.09
CA ALA A 201 6.95 0.51 -6.39
C ALA A 201 5.94 0.08 -7.48
N SER A 202 5.04 -0.86 -7.16
CA SER A 202 4.04 -1.35 -8.11
C SER A 202 3.09 -0.23 -8.56
N GLU A 203 2.73 -0.21 -9.85
CA GLU A 203 1.65 0.66 -10.35
C GLU A 203 0.31 0.37 -9.64
N VAL A 204 0.08 -0.88 -9.20
CA VAL A 204 -1.10 -1.25 -8.39
C VAL A 204 -1.14 -0.46 -7.07
N MET A 205 0.02 -0.22 -6.44
CA MET A 205 0.12 0.61 -5.23
C MET A 205 -0.20 2.08 -5.54
N ALA A 206 0.29 2.61 -6.67
CA ALA A 206 -0.03 3.96 -7.10
C ALA A 206 -1.53 4.13 -7.40
N ILE A 207 -2.14 3.13 -8.05
CA ILE A 207 -3.57 3.09 -8.34
C ILE A 207 -4.38 3.04 -7.03
N LEU A 208 -3.98 2.22 -6.05
CA LEU A 208 -4.61 2.18 -4.72
C LEU A 208 -4.59 3.56 -4.04
N ALA A 209 -3.46 4.26 -4.09
CA ALA A 209 -3.31 5.58 -3.46
C ALA A 209 -4.09 6.71 -4.16
N LEU A 210 -4.51 6.52 -5.42
CA LEU A 210 -5.18 7.52 -6.25
C LEU A 210 -6.65 7.20 -6.55
N ALA A 211 -7.10 5.98 -6.22
CA ALA A 211 -8.47 5.57 -6.44
C ALA A 211 -9.43 6.29 -5.47
N THR A 212 -10.60 6.65 -6.00
CA THR A 212 -11.65 7.35 -5.24
C THR A 212 -12.82 6.44 -4.84
N SER A 213 -12.93 5.28 -5.47
CA SER A 213 -13.96 4.26 -5.21
C SER A 213 -13.49 2.89 -5.73
N GLN A 214 -14.25 1.83 -5.43
CA GLN A 214 -14.00 0.49 -5.99
C GLN A 214 -14.12 0.48 -7.52
N ASP A 215 -15.09 1.23 -8.07
CA ASP A 215 -15.29 1.33 -9.52
C ASP A 215 -14.14 2.08 -10.21
N ASP A 216 -13.65 3.16 -9.58
CA ASP A 216 -12.48 3.91 -10.05
C ASP A 216 -11.21 3.04 -9.98
N LEU A 217 -11.04 2.28 -8.90
CA LEU A 217 -9.96 1.31 -8.75
C LEU A 217 -9.97 0.29 -9.90
N ARG A 218 -11.10 -0.38 -10.14
CA ARG A 218 -11.24 -1.36 -11.24
C ARG A 218 -10.97 -0.75 -12.60
N THR A 219 -11.47 0.47 -12.83
CA THR A 219 -11.27 1.19 -14.10
C THR A 219 -9.81 1.52 -14.34
N ARG A 220 -9.08 1.97 -13.31
CA ARG A 220 -7.65 2.24 -13.38
C ARG A 220 -6.83 0.97 -13.59
N LEU A 221 -7.16 -0.10 -12.88
CA LEU A 221 -6.53 -1.41 -13.06
C LEU A 221 -6.67 -1.90 -14.51
N GLY A 222 -7.83 -1.72 -15.14
CA GLY A 222 -8.03 -2.11 -16.54
C GLY A 222 -7.20 -1.30 -17.55
N ARG A 223 -6.80 -0.06 -17.21
CA ARG A 223 -5.99 0.82 -18.06
C ARG A 223 -4.49 0.54 -17.99
N ILE A 224 -4.04 -0.31 -17.09
CA ILE A 224 -2.62 -0.71 -17.00
C ILE A 224 -2.18 -1.27 -18.35
N VAL A 225 -1.12 -0.71 -18.91
CA VAL A 225 -0.46 -1.23 -20.11
C VAL A 225 0.59 -2.24 -19.66
N VAL A 226 0.45 -3.50 -20.10
CA VAL A 226 1.35 -4.57 -19.68
C VAL A 226 2.53 -4.79 -20.63
N GLY A 227 2.40 -4.29 -21.86
CA GLY A 227 3.38 -4.47 -22.92
C GLY A 227 2.81 -4.03 -24.26
N TYR A 228 3.54 -4.33 -25.32
CA TYR A 228 3.21 -3.91 -26.67
C TYR A 228 3.27 -5.08 -27.65
N THR A 229 2.52 -4.96 -28.75
CA THR A 229 2.68 -5.84 -29.90
C THR A 229 3.93 -5.47 -30.70
N ALA A 230 4.34 -6.31 -31.65
CA ALA A 230 5.45 -6.00 -32.57
C ALA A 230 5.22 -4.71 -33.39
N ALA A 231 3.96 -4.31 -33.58
CA ALA A 231 3.59 -3.05 -34.24
C ALA A 231 3.56 -1.84 -33.28
N GLY A 232 3.92 -2.01 -32.01
CA GLY A 232 3.90 -0.95 -31.00
C GLY A 232 2.51 -0.62 -30.44
N THR A 233 1.51 -1.49 -30.67
CA THR A 233 0.17 -1.28 -30.11
C THR A 233 0.15 -1.69 -28.64
N PRO A 234 -0.31 -0.84 -27.70
CA PRO A 234 -0.34 -1.19 -26.29
C PRO A 234 -1.39 -2.28 -26.03
N VAL A 235 -1.04 -3.23 -25.17
CA VAL A 235 -1.95 -4.25 -24.64
C VAL A 235 -2.19 -3.95 -23.18
N THR A 236 -3.46 -3.95 -22.78
CA THR A 236 -3.92 -3.55 -21.45
C THR A 236 -4.33 -4.75 -20.59
N ALA A 237 -4.37 -4.53 -19.27
CA ALA A 237 -4.90 -5.50 -18.32
C ALA A 237 -6.38 -5.83 -18.55
N GLU A 238 -7.17 -4.89 -19.11
CA GLU A 238 -8.56 -5.15 -19.51
C GLU A 238 -8.63 -6.16 -20.66
N GLN A 239 -7.75 -6.04 -21.66
CA GLN A 239 -7.69 -6.99 -22.79
C GLN A 239 -7.25 -8.40 -22.34
N LEU A 240 -6.46 -8.48 -21.27
CA LEU A 240 -6.13 -9.75 -20.60
C LEU A 240 -7.21 -10.21 -19.61
N GLN A 241 -8.33 -9.49 -19.49
CA GLN A 241 -9.41 -9.77 -18.54
C GLN A 241 -8.97 -9.77 -17.05
N GLY A 242 -7.84 -9.13 -16.73
CA GLY A 242 -7.26 -9.11 -15.38
C GLY A 242 -7.88 -8.06 -14.45
N ALA A 243 -8.54 -7.03 -14.99
CA ALA A 243 -9.04 -5.89 -14.23
C ALA A 243 -10.00 -6.29 -13.09
N GLY A 244 -10.98 -7.14 -13.38
CA GLY A 244 -11.96 -7.61 -12.40
C GLY A 244 -11.32 -8.43 -11.29
N SER A 245 -10.46 -9.38 -11.66
CA SER A 245 -9.78 -10.27 -10.70
C SER A 245 -8.86 -9.49 -9.76
N MET A 246 -8.10 -8.53 -10.28
CA MET A 246 -7.29 -7.63 -9.45
C MET A 246 -8.17 -6.79 -8.52
N ALA A 247 -9.28 -6.24 -9.00
CA ALA A 247 -10.18 -5.43 -8.17
C ALA A 247 -10.78 -6.24 -7.01
N VAL A 248 -11.14 -7.51 -7.23
CA VAL A 248 -11.64 -8.40 -6.17
C VAL A 248 -10.58 -8.66 -5.11
N ILE A 249 -9.32 -8.91 -5.50
CA ILE A 249 -8.20 -9.08 -4.56
C ILE A 249 -8.01 -7.81 -3.71
N MET A 250 -8.18 -6.64 -4.32
CA MET A 250 -7.97 -5.34 -3.68
C MET A 250 -9.17 -4.82 -2.86
N ARG A 251 -10.27 -5.57 -2.79
CA ARG A 251 -11.54 -5.13 -2.18
C ARG A 251 -11.40 -4.71 -0.71
N GLU A 252 -10.55 -5.38 0.06
CA GLU A 252 -10.28 -5.01 1.46
C GLU A 252 -9.18 -3.96 1.57
N ALA A 253 -8.21 -3.97 0.66
CA ALA A 253 -7.04 -3.09 0.71
C ALA A 253 -7.39 -1.61 0.43
N ILE A 254 -8.47 -1.34 -0.31
CA ILE A 254 -8.95 0.03 -0.55
C ILE A 254 -9.49 0.72 0.71
N LYS A 255 -9.88 -0.05 1.74
CA LYS A 255 -10.40 0.52 2.99
C LYS A 255 -9.23 1.03 3.84
N PRO A 256 -9.27 2.28 4.33
CA PRO A 256 -8.18 2.83 5.13
C PRO A 256 -8.09 2.17 6.50
N ASN A 257 -6.88 2.12 7.04
CA ASN A 257 -6.59 1.54 8.36
C ASN A 257 -6.62 2.63 9.44
N LEU A 258 -7.36 2.40 10.52
CA LEU A 258 -7.43 3.25 11.70
C LEU A 258 -6.44 2.74 12.76
N LEU A 259 -5.54 3.64 13.17
CA LEU A 259 -4.62 3.48 14.29
C LEU A 259 -4.68 4.73 15.18
N GLN A 260 -3.83 4.81 16.20
CA GLN A 260 -3.78 5.95 17.13
C GLN A 260 -2.34 6.33 17.50
N THR A 261 -2.18 7.48 18.16
CA THR A 261 -0.89 8.05 18.62
C THR A 261 -0.83 8.18 20.12
#